data_AF-A0A1H9HSM5-F1
#
_entry.id   AF-A0A1H9HSM5-F1
#
_cell.length_a   1.000
_cell.length_b   1.000
_cell.length_c   1.000
_cell.angle_alpha   90.00
_cell.angle_beta   90.00
_cell.angle_gamma   90.00
#
_symmetry.space_group_name_H-M   'P 1'
#
loop_
_entity.id
_entity.type
_entity.pdbx_description
1 polymer ?
#
loop_
_entity_poly.entity_id
_entity_poly.type
_entity_poly.pdbx_seq_one_letter_code
_entity_poly.pdbx_strand_id
1 'polypeptide(L)'
;YPSSIRPMIYTTNIIERTMKEFKKRLKTMNSLPSEEAVEKVIYMVSDECNTKWSTRKLRGFKEASPELHAMFEERYGSQTESEEGK
;
A
#
# COMPACT_ATOMS: atom_id res chain seq x y z
N TYR A 1 -3.47 0.14 17.97
CA TYR A 1 -2.40 -0.44 17.14
C TYR A 1 -1.16 -0.71 17.99
N PRO A 2 -0.56 -1.90 17.83
CA PRO A 2 0.63 -2.34 18.58
C PRO A 2 1.77 -1.33 18.51
N SER A 3 2.52 -1.16 19.59
CA SER A 3 3.62 -0.18 19.66
C SER A 3 4.70 -0.43 18.60
N SER A 4 4.89 -1.69 18.19
CA SER A 4 5.83 -2.11 17.16
C SER A 4 5.53 -1.55 15.76
N ILE A 5 4.27 -1.23 15.44
CA ILE A 5 3.88 -0.68 14.12
C ILE A 5 3.63 0.83 14.10
N ARG A 6 3.45 1.47 15.26
CA ARG A 6 3.19 2.92 15.36
C ARG A 6 4.21 3.78 14.60
N PRO A 7 5.53 3.53 14.67
CA PRO A 7 6.51 4.32 13.91
C PRO A 7 6.30 4.22 12.39
N MET A 8 5.78 3.09 11.91
CA MET A 8 5.50 2.88 10.49
C MET A 8 4.20 3.53 10.04
N ILE A 9 3.21 3.63 10.93
CA ILE A 9 1.94 4.32 10.66
C ILE A 9 2.14 5.84 10.60
N TYR A 10 2.93 6.38 11.52
CA TYR A 10 3.13 7.83 11.63
C TYR A 10 4.22 8.39 10.70
N THR A 11 4.96 7.54 9.99
CA THR A 11 5.96 8.01 9.04
C THR A 11 5.36 8.23 7.65
N THR A 12 5.63 9.39 7.06
CA THR A 12 5.29 9.71 5.66
C THR A 12 6.32 9.14 4.67
N ASN A 13 7.42 8.58 5.16
CA ASN A 13 8.55 8.10 4.36
C ASN A 13 8.17 7.13 3.24
N ILE A 14 7.16 6.27 3.46
CA ILE A 14 6.70 5.32 2.42
C ILE A 14 6.07 6.10 1.27
N ILE A 15 5.08 6.93 1.58
CA ILE A 15 4.30 7.68 0.58
C ILE A 15 5.22 8.67 -0.14
N GLU A 16 6.10 9.37 0.58
CA GLU A 16 7.09 10.28 0.00
C GLU A 16 8.04 9.55 -0.96
N ARG A 17 8.52 8.36 -0.59
CA ARG A 17 9.37 7.54 -1.46
C ARG A 17 8.62 7.12 -2.72
N THR A 18 7.38 6.68 -2.61
CA THR A 18 6.55 6.30 -3.76
C THR A 18 6.34 7.49 -4.70
N MET A 19 5.96 8.65 -4.15
CA MET A 19 5.80 9.88 -4.93
C MET A 19 7.10 10.33 -5.60
N LYS A 20 8.25 10.10 -4.96
CA LYS A 20 9.56 10.37 -5.56
C LYS A 20 9.85 9.47 -6.76
N GLU A 21 9.49 8.18 -6.70
CA GLU A 21 9.64 7.26 -7.84
C GLU A 21 8.75 7.68 -9.02
N PHE A 22 7.49 8.05 -8.75
CA PHE A 22 6.59 8.60 -9.78
C PHE A 22 7.20 9.85 -10.43
N LYS A 23 7.64 10.83 -9.63
CA LYS A 23 8.26 12.07 -10.14
C LYS A 23 9.53 11.78 -10.96
N LYS A 24 10.35 10.83 -10.55
CA LYS A 24 11.58 10.45 -11.28
C LYS A 24 11.26 9.87 -12.67
N ARG A 25 10.27 8.99 -12.75
CA ARG A 25 9.82 8.36 -14.00
C ARG A 25 9.21 9.39 -14.95
N LEU A 26 8.32 10.24 -14.44
CA LEU A 26 7.70 11.32 -15.21
C LEU A 26 8.72 12.37 -15.67
N LYS A 27 9.70 12.76 -14.84
CA LYS A 27 10.75 13.73 -15.21
C LYS A 27 11.60 13.26 -16.39
N THR A 28 11.75 11.95 -16.59
CA THR A 28 12.54 11.40 -17.69
C THR A 28 11.76 11.43 -19.02
N MET A 29 10.44 11.60 -18.96
CA MET A 29 9.58 11.67 -20.14
C MET A 29 9.47 13.12 -20.60
N ASN A 30 10.08 13.45 -21.74
CA ASN A 30 10.14 14.82 -22.27
C ASN A 30 8.79 15.37 -22.75
N SER A 31 7.84 14.50 -23.11
CA SER A 31 6.47 14.86 -23.47
C SER A 31 5.55 13.66 -23.25
N LEU A 32 4.40 13.88 -22.61
CA LEU A 32 3.34 12.89 -22.47
C LEU A 32 2.26 13.24 -23.50
N PRO A 33 2.01 12.37 -24.50
CA PRO A 33 1.22 12.72 -25.68
C PRO A 33 -0.30 12.76 -25.43
N SER A 34 -0.80 12.12 -24.37
CA SER A 34 -2.23 12.07 -24.01
C SER A 34 -2.42 11.76 -22.53
N GLU A 35 -3.61 12.02 -21.98
CA GLU A 35 -3.97 11.67 -20.60
C GLU A 35 -3.89 10.15 -20.35
N GLU A 36 -4.35 9.34 -21.31
CA GLU A 36 -4.24 7.88 -21.28
C GLU A 36 -2.78 7.40 -21.16
N ALA A 37 -1.84 8.11 -21.81
CA ALA A 37 -0.43 7.79 -21.69
C ALA A 37 0.09 8.06 -20.27
N VAL A 38 -0.39 9.10 -19.60
CA VAL A 38 -0.05 9.39 -18.19
C VAL A 38 -0.58 8.31 -17.27
N GLU A 39 -1.85 7.94 -17.44
CA GLU A 39 -2.49 6.89 -16.63
C GLU A 39 -1.74 5.57 -16.75
N LYS A 40 -1.39 5.18 -17.98
CA LYS A 40 -0.63 3.95 -18.23
C LYS A 40 0.75 3.96 -17.56
N VAL A 41 1.42 5.11 -17.54
CA VAL A 41 2.72 5.26 -16.86
C VAL A 41 2.56 5.13 -15.35
N ILE A 42 1.54 5.75 -14.76
CA ILE A 42 1.24 5.61 -13.33
C ILE A 42 0.94 4.15 -12.98
N TYR A 43 0.15 3.47 -13.82
CA TYR A 43 -0.13 2.05 -13.63
C TYR A 43 1.14 1.20 -13.65
N MET A 44 2.01 1.37 -14.64
CA MET A 44 3.27 0.61 -14.72
C MET A 44 4.16 0.83 -13.49
N VAL A 45 4.30 2.07 -13.03
CA VAL A 45 5.11 2.37 -11.83
C VAL A 45 4.47 1.79 -10.57
N SER A 46 3.14 1.76 -10.51
CA SER A 46 2.40 1.14 -9.40
C SER A 46 2.60 -0.37 -9.38
N ASP A 47 2.57 -1.03 -10.53
CA ASP A 47 2.81 -2.47 -10.66
C ASP A 47 4.24 -2.87 -10.26
N GLU A 48 5.23 -2.08 -10.70
CA GLU A 48 6.63 -2.24 -10.26
C GLU A 48 6.76 -2.11 -8.73
N CYS A 49 6.09 -1.11 -8.14
CA CYS A 49 6.09 -0.91 -6.69
C CYS A 49 5.41 -2.08 -5.97
N ASN A 50 4.29 -2.56 -6.50
CA ASN A 50 3.54 -3.67 -5.92
C ASN A 50 4.35 -4.96 -5.91
N THR A 51 5.00 -5.29 -7.03
CA THR A 51 5.90 -6.46 -7.13
C THR A 51 7.08 -6.35 -6.17
N LYS A 52 7.63 -5.15 -5.99
CA LYS A 52 8.73 -4.92 -5.03
C LYS A 52 8.27 -5.03 -3.57
N TRP A 53 7.04 -4.61 -3.26
CA TRP A 53 6.50 -4.64 -1.90
C TRP A 53 5.91 -5.98 -1.52
N SER A 54 5.41 -6.77 -2.47
CA SER A 54 4.85 -8.11 -2.20
C SER A 54 5.85 -9.05 -1.53
N THR A 55 7.14 -8.87 -1.81
CA THR A 55 8.23 -9.67 -1.24
C THR A 55 8.70 -9.18 0.14
N ARG A 56 8.20 -8.04 0.65
CA ARG A 56 8.73 -7.37 1.85
C ARG A 56 7.64 -7.14 2.90
N LYS A 57 7.91 -7.55 4.13
CA LYS A 57 7.10 -7.16 5.30
C LYS A 57 7.67 -5.89 5.91
N LEU A 58 6.80 -4.93 6.22
CA LEU A 58 7.19 -3.72 6.95
C LEU A 58 7.63 -4.08 8.37
N ARG A 59 8.58 -3.30 8.89
CA ARG A 59 9.14 -3.52 10.23
C ARG A 59 8.03 -3.47 11.29
N GLY A 60 8.09 -4.37 12.26
CA GLY A 60 7.12 -4.46 13.35
C GLY A 60 5.82 -5.20 12.98
N PHE A 61 5.43 -5.26 11.69
CA PHE A 61 4.20 -5.93 11.27
C PHE A 61 4.26 -7.46 11.41
N LYS A 62 5.45 -8.07 11.32
CA LYS A 62 5.62 -9.52 11.57
C LYS A 62 5.33 -9.88 13.02
N GLU A 63 5.82 -9.07 13.96
CA GLU A 63 5.67 -9.28 15.41
C GLU A 63 4.27 -8.87 15.90
N ALA A 64 3.69 -7.83 15.29
CA ALA A 64 2.35 -7.35 15.57
C ALA A 64 1.24 -8.24 15.00
N SER A 65 1.56 -9.23 14.15
CA SER A 65 0.57 -10.05 13.45
C SER A 65 -0.49 -10.69 14.36
N PRO A 66 -0.16 -11.36 15.48
CA PRO A 66 -1.17 -11.97 16.35
C PRO A 66 -2.04 -10.95 17.07
N GLU A 67 -1.44 -9.85 17.57
CA GLU A 67 -2.19 -8.77 18.24
C GLU A 67 -3.12 -8.06 17.26
N LEU A 68 -2.66 -7.80 16.04
CA LEU A 68 -3.49 -7.24 14.97
C LEU A 68 -4.65 -8.15 14.62
N HIS A 69 -4.42 -9.46 14.50
CA HIS A 69 -5.49 -10.39 14.17
C HIS A 69 -6.57 -10.40 15.25
N ALA A 70 -6.19 -10.46 16.54
CA ALA A 70 -7.14 -10.36 17.65
C ALA A 70 -7.93 -9.03 17.63
N MET A 71 -7.26 -7.90 17.38
CA MET A 71 -7.92 -6.59 17.23
C MET A 71 -8.90 -6.55 16.05
N PHE A 72 -8.59 -7.22 14.94
CA PHE A 72 -9.45 -7.29 13.76
C PHE A 72 -10.66 -8.20 14.01
N GLU A 73 -10.46 -9.36 14.62
CA GLU A 73 -11.55 -10.26 15.01
C GLU A 73 -12.51 -9.59 16.00
N GLU A 74 -12.01 -8.87 17.00
CA GLU A 74 -12.87 -8.11 17.93
C GLU A 74 -13.70 -7.03 17.22
N ARG A 75 -13.13 -6.39 16.20
CA ARG A 75 -13.77 -5.26 15.51
C ARG A 75 -14.73 -5.69 14.40
N TYR A 76 -14.44 -6.80 13.72
CA TYR A 76 -15.15 -7.23 12.51
C TYR A 76 -15.77 -8.64 12.62
N GLY A 77 -15.50 -9.39 13.68
CA GLY A 77 -15.96 -10.78 13.90
C GLY A 77 -17.47 -10.93 14.16
N SER A 78 -18.30 -10.04 13.65
CA SER A 78 -19.76 -10.08 13.76
C SER A 78 -20.48 -9.65 12.47
N GLN A 79 -19.85 -9.72 11.29
CA GLN A 79 -20.53 -9.50 10.00
C GLN A 79 -20.03 -10.44 8.88
N THR A 80 -20.07 -11.75 9.12
CA THR A 80 -19.83 -12.77 8.07
C THR A 80 -21.04 -13.68 7.83
N GLU A 81 -22.25 -13.22 8.17
CA GLU A 81 -23.48 -13.84 7.70
C GLU A 81 -24.38 -12.71 7.20
N SER A 82 -24.47 -12.52 5.88
CA SER A 82 -25.65 -12.00 5.14
C SER A 82 -25.33 -11.31 3.80
N GLU A 83 -24.26 -11.60 3.05
CA GLU A 83 -24.19 -11.15 1.64
C GLU A 83 -23.54 -12.21 0.71
N GLU A 84 -24.07 -13.44 0.73
CA GLU A 84 -24.08 -14.31 -0.45
C GLU A 84 -25.52 -14.78 -0.67
N GLY A 85 -26.31 -13.91 -1.31
CA GLY A 85 -27.72 -14.17 -1.54
C GLY A 85 -28.38 -13.15 -2.46
N LYS A 86 -27.90 -13.03 -3.70
CA LYS A 86 -28.75 -13.02 -4.91
C LYS A 86 -27.95 -13.06 -6.20
#